data_AF-A0A7C5IK49-F1
#
_entry.id   AF-A0A7C5IK49-F1
#
_cell.length_a   1.000
_cell.length_b   1.000
_cell.length_c   1.000
_cell.angle_alpha   90.00
_cell.angle_beta   90.00
_cell.angle_gamma   90.00
#
_symmetry.space_group_name_H-M   'P 1'
#
loop_
_entity.id
_entity.type
_entity.pdbx_description
1 polymer ?
#
loop_
_entity_poly.entity_id
_entity_poly.type
_entity_poly.pdbx_seq_one_letter_code
_entity_poly.pdbx_strand_id
1 'polypeptide(L)'
;MFLRRYICFLVFFLVFTSCMGKGYVLPEKELATLPAVKIMELAAEEYQANEFDRAIYYYEYVRKNLTNDYENLAWATYEIGFIKYQQGKYKEALSYFDEVITINSPNNAPLILAAQMKERIQKKISKK
;
A
#
# COMPACT_ATOMS: atom_id res chain seq x y z
N MET A 1 6.72 52.04 12.13
CA MET A 1 5.60 51.11 11.82
C MET A 1 5.83 50.37 10.50
N PHE A 2 7.03 49.78 10.28
CA PHE A 2 7.29 49.02 9.03
C PHE A 2 8.05 47.70 9.24
N LEU A 3 8.70 47.48 10.39
CA LEU A 3 9.50 46.26 10.60
C LEU A 3 8.71 45.03 11.07
N ARG A 4 7.49 45.23 11.59
CA ARG A 4 6.64 44.14 12.10
C ARG A 4 5.77 43.46 11.02
N ARG A 5 5.71 44.03 9.82
CA ARG A 5 4.92 43.52 8.68
C ARG A 5 5.69 42.55 7.78
N TYR A 6 7.03 42.61 7.78
CA TYR A 6 7.88 41.71 7.00
C TYR A 6 8.12 40.36 7.67
N ILE A 7 8.06 40.28 9.01
CA ILE A 7 8.25 39.02 9.73
C ILE A 7 7.09 38.05 9.48
N CYS A 8 5.84 38.55 9.33
CA CYS A 8 4.70 37.70 8.98
C CYS A 8 4.73 37.19 7.53
N PHE A 9 5.36 37.91 6.60
CA PHE A 9 5.51 37.47 5.21
C PHE A 9 6.67 36.47 5.02
N LEU A 10 7.73 36.57 5.83
CA LEU A 10 8.85 35.63 5.80
C LEU A 10 8.54 34.27 6.45
N VAL A 11 7.54 34.20 7.33
CA VAL A 11 7.09 32.92 7.94
C VAL A 11 6.06 32.20 7.06
N PHE A 12 5.42 32.90 6.11
CA PHE A 12 4.44 32.30 5.19
C PHE A 12 5.07 31.62 3.96
N PHE A 13 6.37 31.82 3.72
CA PHE A 13 7.10 31.21 2.60
C PHE A 13 7.81 29.88 2.98
N LEU A 14 7.72 29.45 4.24
CA LEU A 14 8.24 28.16 4.71
C LEU A 14 7.15 27.07 4.80
N VAL A 15 5.98 27.33 4.23
CA VAL A 15 4.97 26.30 3.93
C VAL A 15 5.01 26.15 2.42
N PHE A 16 5.19 24.92 1.92
CA PHE A 16 5.38 24.53 0.50
C PHE A 16 6.83 24.40 0.00
N THR A 17 7.64 23.57 0.67
CA THR A 17 8.53 22.65 -0.07
C THR A 17 7.92 21.24 -0.11
N SER A 18 6.60 21.15 -0.21
CA SER A 18 5.97 19.95 -0.72
C SER A 18 5.93 20.09 -2.23
N CYS A 19 6.92 19.51 -2.92
CA CYS A 19 6.66 18.74 -4.13
C CYS A 19 7.94 18.21 -4.80
N MET A 20 7.85 16.92 -5.13
CA MET A 20 8.26 16.35 -6.41
C MET A 20 9.75 16.05 -6.61
N GLY A 21 10.22 14.99 -5.96
CA GLY A 21 10.72 13.89 -6.76
C GLY A 21 9.51 13.04 -7.16
N LYS A 22 9.17 12.92 -8.45
CA LYS A 22 8.31 11.79 -8.87
C LYS A 22 9.06 10.54 -8.41
N GLY A 23 8.53 9.86 -7.39
CA GLY A 23 9.15 8.64 -6.90
C GLY A 23 9.32 7.68 -8.06
N TYR A 24 10.57 7.30 -8.32
CA TYR A 24 10.91 6.40 -9.40
C TYR A 24 10.38 5.00 -9.04
N VAL A 25 9.62 4.39 -9.94
CA VAL A 25 9.29 2.96 -9.87
C VAL A 25 10.09 2.22 -10.93
N LEU A 26 10.56 1.01 -10.60
CA LEU A 26 11.20 0.16 -11.61
C LEU A 26 10.18 -0.20 -12.70
N PRO A 27 10.54 -0.05 -13.99
CA PRO A 27 9.63 -0.42 -15.06
C PRO A 27 9.37 -1.93 -15.08
N GLU A 28 8.20 -2.33 -15.55
CA GLU A 28 7.77 -3.74 -15.57
C GLU A 28 8.77 -4.68 -16.26
N LYS A 29 9.47 -4.21 -17.30
CA LYS A 29 10.52 -4.97 -17.98
C LYS A 29 11.66 -5.36 -17.05
N GLU A 30 12.06 -4.48 -16.14
CA GLU A 30 13.10 -4.75 -15.15
C GLU A 30 12.55 -5.64 -14.04
N LEU A 31 11.33 -5.39 -13.57
CA LEU A 31 10.64 -6.25 -12.60
C LEU A 31 10.50 -7.70 -13.07
N ALA A 32 10.27 -7.92 -14.38
CA ALA A 32 10.20 -9.26 -14.97
C ALA A 32 11.49 -10.07 -14.85
N THR A 33 12.63 -9.42 -14.58
CA THR A 33 13.92 -10.08 -14.38
C THR A 33 14.20 -10.41 -12.92
N LEU A 34 13.39 -9.89 -11.98
CA LEU A 34 13.58 -10.05 -10.56
C LEU A 34 12.77 -11.23 -10.00
N PRO A 35 13.28 -11.92 -8.96
CA PRO A 35 12.47 -12.90 -8.24
C PRO A 35 11.34 -12.21 -7.47
N ALA A 36 10.23 -12.92 -7.28
CA ALA A 36 9.03 -12.43 -6.57
C ALA A 36 9.37 -11.78 -5.22
N VAL A 37 10.22 -12.44 -4.44
CA VAL A 37 10.69 -11.95 -3.13
C VAL A 37 11.30 -10.56 -3.23
N LYS A 38 12.08 -10.27 -4.28
CA LYS A 38 12.70 -8.95 -4.42
C LYS A 38 11.68 -7.86 -4.72
N ILE A 39 10.64 -8.19 -5.48
CA ILE A 39 9.53 -7.28 -5.78
C ILE A 39 8.71 -7.02 -4.51
N MET A 40 8.49 -8.05 -3.70
CA MET A 40 7.83 -7.93 -2.39
C MET A 40 8.62 -7.06 -1.41
N GLU A 41 9.96 -7.19 -1.39
CA GLU A 41 10.84 -6.31 -0.60
C GLU A 41 10.70 -4.84 -1.02
N LEU A 42 10.75 -4.55 -2.33
CA LEU A 42 10.56 -3.19 -2.86
C LEU A 42 9.19 -2.62 -2.45
N ALA A 43 8.14 -3.44 -2.56
CA ALA A 43 6.81 -3.05 -2.15
C ALA A 43 6.74 -2.71 -0.64
N ALA A 44 7.40 -3.52 0.20
CA ALA A 44 7.47 -3.30 1.64
C ALA A 44 8.28 -2.05 2.00
N GLU A 45 9.38 -1.78 1.30
CA GLU A 45 10.19 -0.57 1.47
C GLU A 45 9.37 0.70 1.15
N GLU A 46 8.64 0.71 0.03
CA GLU A 46 7.75 1.83 -0.32
C GLU A 46 6.60 1.98 0.68
N TYR A 47 6.06 0.86 1.17
CA TYR A 47 5.04 0.88 2.20
C TYR A 47 5.58 1.51 3.50
N GLN A 48 6.79 1.14 3.93
CA GLN A 48 7.46 1.73 5.11
C GLN A 48 7.75 3.22 4.93
N ALA A 49 8.01 3.65 3.69
CA ALA A 49 8.16 5.06 3.34
C ALA A 49 6.82 5.84 3.34
N ASN A 50 5.68 5.19 3.59
CA ASN A 50 4.32 5.72 3.43
C ASN A 50 3.95 6.08 1.99
N GLU A 51 4.65 5.47 1.03
CA GLU A 51 4.52 5.77 -0.40
C GLU A 51 3.58 4.74 -1.04
N PHE A 52 2.34 4.77 -0.56
CA PHE A 52 1.35 3.73 -0.78
C PHE A 52 1.05 3.45 -2.25
N ASP A 53 1.09 4.46 -3.12
CA ASP A 53 0.85 4.27 -4.55
C ASP A 53 1.98 3.45 -5.20
N ARG A 54 3.23 3.62 -4.75
CA ARG A 54 4.38 2.82 -5.22
C ARG A 54 4.39 1.42 -4.62
N ALA A 55 4.03 1.29 -3.34
CA ALA A 55 3.84 -0.03 -2.73
C ALA A 55 2.78 -0.84 -3.48
N ILE A 56 1.61 -0.24 -3.75
CA ILE A 56 0.55 -0.86 -4.54
C ILE A 56 1.04 -1.22 -5.94
N TYR A 57 1.83 -0.37 -6.60
CA TYR A 57 2.39 -0.67 -7.93
C TYR A 57 3.16 -2.01 -7.93
N TYR A 58 4.07 -2.21 -6.98
CA TYR A 58 4.85 -3.44 -6.88
C TYR A 58 4.00 -4.66 -6.48
N TYR A 59 3.08 -4.50 -5.52
CA TYR A 59 2.16 -5.60 -5.16
C TYR A 59 1.24 -5.99 -6.32
N GLU A 60 0.72 -5.02 -7.09
CA GLU A 60 -0.10 -5.30 -8.28
C GLU A 60 0.70 -5.99 -9.38
N TYR A 61 1.99 -5.69 -9.51
CA TYR A 61 2.86 -6.41 -10.44
C TYR A 61 2.93 -7.90 -10.09
N VAL A 62 3.14 -8.23 -8.81
CA VAL A 62 3.14 -9.62 -8.32
C VAL A 62 1.80 -10.28 -8.63
N ARG A 63 0.68 -9.62 -8.33
CA ARG A 63 -0.67 -10.16 -8.56
C ARG A 63 -0.97 -10.46 -10.02
N LYS A 64 -0.52 -9.60 -10.93
CA LYS A 64 -0.80 -9.73 -12.37
C LYS A 64 0.09 -10.75 -13.07
N ASN A 65 1.36 -10.83 -12.67
CA ASN A 65 2.38 -11.54 -13.45
C ASN A 65 2.84 -12.86 -12.81
N LEU A 66 2.68 -13.01 -11.49
CA LEU A 66 3.22 -14.14 -10.73
C LEU A 66 2.09 -15.00 -10.13
N THR A 67 1.06 -15.29 -10.92
CA THR A 67 -0.18 -15.95 -10.46
C THR A 67 0.01 -17.38 -9.95
N ASN A 68 1.11 -18.04 -10.31
CA ASN A 68 1.45 -19.38 -9.84
C ASN A 68 2.23 -19.37 -8.51
N ASP A 69 2.72 -18.22 -8.08
CA ASP A 69 3.36 -18.03 -6.77
C ASP A 69 2.28 -17.69 -5.74
N TYR A 70 1.55 -18.71 -5.30
CA TYR A 70 0.36 -18.54 -4.45
C TYR A 70 0.67 -17.87 -3.10
N GLU A 71 1.88 -18.05 -2.57
CA GLU A 71 2.28 -17.42 -1.31
C GLU A 71 2.46 -15.90 -1.50
N ASN A 72 3.27 -15.48 -2.49
CA ASN A 72 3.46 -14.05 -2.74
C ASN A 72 2.20 -13.38 -3.28
N LEU A 73 1.38 -14.09 -4.05
CA LEU A 73 0.07 -13.63 -4.50
C LEU A 73 -0.85 -13.31 -3.31
N ALA A 74 -0.91 -14.21 -2.31
CA ALA A 74 -1.74 -14.01 -1.12
C ALA A 74 -1.26 -12.82 -0.28
N TRP A 75 0.06 -12.70 -0.04
CA TRP A 75 0.62 -11.58 0.69
C TRP A 75 0.45 -10.25 -0.04
N ALA A 76 0.77 -10.18 -1.34
CA ALA A 76 0.59 -8.96 -2.12
C ALA A 76 -0.87 -8.49 -2.12
N THR A 77 -1.83 -9.41 -2.27
CA THR A 77 -3.26 -9.09 -2.23
C THR A 77 -3.69 -8.61 -0.83
N TYR A 78 -3.17 -9.24 0.24
CA TYR A 78 -3.42 -8.80 1.61
C TYR A 78 -2.88 -7.39 1.88
N GLU A 79 -1.65 -7.10 1.46
CA GLU A 79 -1.02 -5.80 1.70
C GLU A 79 -1.73 -4.66 0.97
N ILE A 80 -2.22 -4.89 -0.26
CA ILE A 80 -3.07 -3.91 -0.93
C ILE A 80 -4.35 -3.67 -0.12
N GLY A 81 -5.02 -4.74 0.34
CA GLY A 81 -6.19 -4.62 1.22
C GLY A 81 -5.90 -3.84 2.50
N PHE A 82 -4.73 -4.05 3.10
CA PHE A 82 -4.28 -3.36 4.31
C PHE A 82 -4.02 -1.86 4.05
N ILE A 83 -3.38 -1.51 2.93
CA ILE A 83 -3.20 -0.12 2.51
C ILE A 83 -4.56 0.56 2.29
N LYS A 84 -5.52 -0.09 1.61
CA LYS A 84 -6.88 0.45 1.45
C LYS A 84 -7.58 0.65 2.78
N TYR A 85 -7.38 -0.27 3.74
CA TYR A 85 -7.89 -0.13 5.10
C TYR A 85 -7.33 1.12 5.80
N GLN A 86 -6.01 1.36 5.70
CA GLN A 86 -5.37 2.54 6.27
C GLN A 86 -5.86 3.84 5.64
N GLN A 87 -6.13 3.83 4.33
CA GLN A 87 -6.75 4.95 3.60
C GLN A 87 -8.24 5.17 3.96
N GLY A 88 -8.83 4.34 4.83
CA GLY A 88 -10.25 4.41 5.20
C GLY A 88 -11.21 3.89 4.13
N LYS A 89 -10.68 3.31 3.05
CA LYS A 89 -11.44 2.74 1.93
C LYS A 89 -11.91 1.32 2.27
N TYR A 90 -12.79 1.22 3.28
CA TYR A 90 -13.16 -0.08 3.85
C TYR A 90 -13.84 -1.04 2.86
N LYS A 91 -14.64 -0.54 1.92
CA LYS A 91 -15.27 -1.39 0.89
C LYS A 91 -14.24 -2.02 -0.03
N GLU A 92 -13.26 -1.23 -0.50
CA GLU A 92 -12.15 -1.75 -1.32
C GLU A 92 -11.31 -2.74 -0.50
N ALA A 93 -10.96 -2.40 0.74
CA ALA A 93 -10.19 -3.29 1.63
C ALA A 93 -10.86 -4.65 1.83
N LEU A 94 -12.19 -4.67 2.08
CA LEU A 94 -12.95 -5.92 2.20
C LEU A 94 -12.86 -6.77 0.93
N SER A 95 -12.97 -6.16 -0.25
CA SER A 95 -12.87 -6.88 -1.53
C SER A 95 -11.51 -7.58 -1.68
N TYR A 96 -10.41 -6.90 -1.33
CA TYR A 96 -9.09 -7.52 -1.35
C TYR A 96 -8.95 -8.63 -0.31
N PHE A 97 -9.45 -8.43 0.91
CA PHE A 97 -9.42 -9.48 1.93
C PHE A 97 -10.29 -10.68 1.60
N ASP A 98 -11.41 -10.49 0.90
CA ASP A 98 -12.23 -11.58 0.36
C ASP A 98 -11.43 -12.39 -0.67
N GLU A 99 -10.72 -11.72 -1.57
CA GLU A 99 -9.85 -12.36 -2.55
C GLU A 99 -8.74 -13.19 -1.88
N VAL A 100 -8.07 -12.67 -0.85
CA VAL A 100 -7.01 -13.39 -0.12
C VAL A 100 -7.48 -14.75 0.39
N ILE A 101 -8.71 -14.83 0.90
CA ILE A 101 -9.27 -16.08 1.48
C ILE A 101 -9.56 -17.13 0.39
N THR A 102 -9.64 -16.73 -0.88
CA THR A 102 -9.83 -17.65 -2.01
C THR A 102 -8.51 -18.19 -2.59
N ILE A 103 -7.37 -17.63 -2.20
CA ILE A 103 -6.06 -18.04 -2.72
C ILE A 103 -5.60 -19.31 -2.00
N ASN A 104 -5.24 -20.33 -2.78
CA ASN A 104 -4.68 -21.59 -2.26
C ASN A 104 -3.19 -21.45 -1.88
N SER A 105 -2.91 -20.56 -0.92
CA SER A 105 -1.57 -20.34 -0.41
C SER A 105 -1.11 -21.54 0.45
N PRO A 106 0.13 -22.02 0.30
CA PRO A 106 0.69 -23.03 1.21
C PRO A 106 0.83 -22.51 2.65
N ASN A 107 0.85 -21.18 2.83
CA ASN A 107 0.91 -20.50 4.11
C ASN A 107 -0.43 -19.83 4.41
N ASN A 108 -1.06 -20.22 5.52
CA ASN A 108 -2.38 -19.70 5.93
C ASN A 108 -2.32 -18.34 6.64
N ALA A 109 -1.14 -17.81 6.95
CA ALA A 109 -1.00 -16.53 7.65
C ALA A 109 -1.76 -15.37 6.97
N PRO A 110 -1.60 -15.08 5.65
CA PRO A 110 -2.33 -13.99 5.00
C PRO A 110 -3.86 -14.21 5.03
N LEU A 111 -4.32 -15.46 4.96
CA LEU A 111 -5.76 -15.80 5.01
C LEU A 111 -6.35 -15.51 6.40
N ILE A 112 -5.65 -15.90 7.47
CA ILE A 112 -6.06 -15.64 8.86
C ILE A 112 -6.09 -14.14 9.13
N LEU A 113 -5.06 -13.41 8.70
CA LEU A 113 -4.98 -11.95 8.88
C LEU A 113 -6.08 -11.24 8.08
N ALA A 114 -6.35 -11.66 6.84
CA ALA A 114 -7.44 -11.14 6.03
C ALA A 114 -8.80 -11.32 6.73
N ALA A 115 -9.07 -12.51 7.28
CA ALA A 115 -10.30 -12.77 8.03
C ALA A 115 -10.43 -11.85 9.27
N GLN A 116 -9.35 -11.68 10.04
CA GLN A 116 -9.33 -10.77 11.19
C GLN A 116 -9.58 -9.31 10.78
N MET A 117 -8.97 -8.87 9.68
CA MET A 117 -9.16 -7.51 9.17
C MET A 117 -10.59 -7.28 8.70
N LYS A 118 -11.24 -8.27 8.08
CA LYS A 118 -12.67 -8.20 7.72
C LYS A 118 -13.56 -8.01 8.94
N GLU A 119 -13.36 -8.82 10.00
CA GLU A 119 -14.11 -8.65 11.25
C GLU A 119 -13.89 -7.26 11.86
N ARG A 120 -12.64 -6.78 11.85
CA ARG A 120 -12.28 -5.45 12.37
C ARG A 120 -12.99 -4.34 11.60
N ILE A 121 -13.06 -4.44 10.28
CA ILE A 121 -13.79 -3.48 9.43
C ILE A 121 -15.29 -3.53 9.75
N GLN A 122 -15.89 -4.72 9.80
CA GLN A 122 -17.32 -4.88 10.09
C GLN A 122 -17.70 -4.25 11.44
N LYS A 123 -16.91 -4.51 12.49
CA LYS A 123 -17.09 -3.88 13.82
C LYS A 123 -16.96 -2.36 13.78
N LYS A 124 -16.14 -1.80 12.88
CA LYS A 124 -15.95 -0.35 12.73
C LYS A 124 -17.11 0.30 11.96
N ILE A 125 -17.67 -0.40 10.99
CA ILE A 125 -18.84 0.05 10.21
C ILE A 125 -20.12 -0.03 11.05
N SER A 126 -20.32 -1.10 11.82
CA SER A 126 -21.53 -1.28 12.64
C SER A 126 -21.63 -0.32 13.84
N LYS A 127 -20.51 0.30 14.24
CA LYS A 127 -20.44 1.30 15.32
C LYS A 127 -20.59 2.74 14.84
N LYS A 128 -20.74 2.97 13.53
CA LYS A 128 -21.02 4.29 12.95
C LYS A 128 -22.51 4.43 12.68
#